data_AF-A0A5K1GRM0-F1
#
_entry.id   AF-A0A5K1GRM0-F1
#
_cell.length_a   1.000
_cell.length_b   1.000
_cell.length_c   1.000
_cell.angle_alpha   90.00
_cell.angle_beta   90.00
_cell.angle_gamma   90.00
#
_symmetry.space_group_name_H-M   'P 1'
#
loop_
_entity.id
_entity.type
_entity.pdbx_description
1 polymer ?
#
loop_
_entity_poly.entity_id
_entity_poly.type
_entity_poly.pdbx_seq_one_letter_code
_entity_poly.pdbx_strand_id
1 'polypeptide(L)' 'LPDDFHKRVEEGSIILEQSTEWLFCEAGLTLGSEDSQVNADIVIIATGCNGDHRLMSLFKSPAIQKLILSSSSGEAPLY' A
#
# COMPACT_ATOMS: atom_id res chain seq x y z
N LEU A 1 2.25 8.22 14.52
CA LEU A 1 3.22 8.75 13.54
C LEU A 1 4.59 8.74 14.20
N PRO A 2 5.67 8.53 13.46
CA PRO A 2 7.02 8.69 14.00
C PRO A 2 7.19 10.10 14.61
N ASP A 3 8.04 10.19 15.63
CA ASP A 3 8.45 11.48 16.17
C ASP A 3 8.99 12.37 15.03
N ASP A 4 8.72 13.68 15.11
CA ASP A 4 9.12 14.70 14.13
C ASP A 4 8.52 14.60 12.70
N PHE A 5 7.54 13.72 12.43
CA PHE A 5 6.95 13.60 11.09
C PHE A 5 6.49 14.96 10.52
N HIS A 6 5.68 15.71 11.25
CA HIS A 6 5.14 16.99 10.77
C HIS A 6 6.23 18.04 10.58
N LYS A 7 7.21 18.08 11.49
CA LYS A 7 8.37 18.97 11.37
C LYS A 7 9.16 18.68 10.09
N ARG A 8 9.37 17.40 9.73
CA ARG A 8 10.05 17.03 8.49
C ARG A 8 9.25 17.38 7.24
N VAL A 9 7.92 17.40 7.32
CA VAL A 9 7.06 17.93 6.25
C VAL A 9 7.26 19.44 6.13
N GLU A 10 7.23 20.18 7.23
CA GLU A 10 7.47 21.63 7.26
C GLU A 10 8.86 22.02 6.75
N GLU A 11 9.89 21.24 7.08
CA GLU A 11 11.27 21.42 6.61
C GLU A 11 11.48 20.96 5.15
N GLY A 12 10.46 20.39 4.49
CA GLY A 12 10.53 19.93 3.11
C GLY A 12 11.32 18.64 2.90
N SER A 13 11.69 17.93 3.97
CA SER A 13 12.36 16.62 3.90
C SER A 13 11.38 15.47 3.63
N ILE A 14 10.08 15.70 3.83
CA ILE A 14 9.00 14.80 3.42
C ILE A 14 8.04 15.60 2.54
N ILE A 15 7.84 15.14 1.31
CA ILE A 15 6.88 15.72 0.38
C ILE A 15 5.66 14.78 0.32
N LEU A 16 4.48 15.32 0.58
CA LEU A 16 3.22 14.58 0.51
C LEU A 16 2.57 14.84 -0.84
N GLU A 17 2.52 13.81 -1.68
CA GLU A 17 1.89 13.86 -3.00
C GLU A 17 0.68 12.93 -3.03
N GLN A 18 -0.44 13.45 -3.55
CA GLN A 18 -1.62 12.64 -3.80
C GLN A 18 -1.64 12.29 -5.29
N SER A 19 -1.58 10.99 -5.60
CA SER A 19 -1.76 10.48 -6.96
C SER A 19 -2.75 9.33 -6.97
N THR A 20 -3.60 9.27 -7.98
CA THR A 20 -4.53 8.16 -8.20
C THR A 20 -3.88 6.97 -8.88
N GLU A 21 -2.84 7.22 -9.69
CA GLU A 21 -2.14 6.21 -10.48
C GLU A 21 -0.64 6.51 -10.51
N TRP A 22 0.18 5.47 -10.61
CA TRP A 22 1.63 5.62 -10.72
C TRP A 22 2.24 4.40 -11.41
N LEU A 23 3.41 4.61 -12.02
CA LEU A 23 4.15 3.60 -12.77
C LEU A 23 5.64 3.70 -12.44
N PHE A 24 6.36 2.58 -12.53
CA PHE A 24 7.82 2.60 -12.46
C PHE A 24 8.40 3.12 -13.78
N CYS A 25 9.45 3.91 -13.69
CA CYS A 25 10.28 4.36 -14.81
C CYS A 25 11.76 4.19 -14.48
N GLU A 26 12.65 4.39 -15.46
CA GLU A 26 14.09 4.13 -15.29
C GLU A 26 14.70 4.89 -14.11
N ALA A 27 14.26 6.13 -13.85
CA ALA A 27 14.82 6.95 -12.78
C ALA A 27 14.01 6.90 -11.47
N GLY A 28 12.91 6.15 -11.41
CA GLY A 28 12.04 6.09 -10.22
C GLY A 28 10.58 5.83 -10.55
N LEU A 29 9.73 6.84 -10.32
CA LEU A 29 8.27 6.75 -10.49
C LEU A 29 7.74 7.86 -11.37
N THR A 30 6.68 7.55 -12.13
CA THR A 30 5.83 8.54 -12.79
C THR A 30 4.49 8.57 -12.05
N LEU A 31 3.99 9.75 -11.69
CA LEU A 31 2.74 9.97 -10.98
C LEU A 31 1.69 10.55 -11.92
N GLY A 32 0.50 9.95 -12.00
CA GLY A 32 -0.59 10.44 -12.85
C GLY A 32 -0.27 10.35 -14.36
N SER A 33 -0.61 11.39 -15.11
CA SER A 33 -0.22 11.53 -16.53
C SER A 33 1.27 11.84 -16.64
N GLU A 34 1.92 11.32 -17.69
CA GLU A 34 3.38 11.13 -17.86
C GLU A 34 4.34 12.31 -17.55
N ASP A 35 3.85 13.50 -17.23
CA ASP A 35 4.64 14.72 -17.00
C ASP A 35 5.16 14.88 -15.56
N SER A 36 4.68 14.10 -14.58
CA SER A 36 5.17 14.18 -13.19
C SER A 36 6.07 13.00 -12.85
N GLN A 37 7.38 13.25 -12.81
CA GLN A 37 8.39 12.23 -12.49
C GLN A 37 9.02 12.48 -11.12
N VAL A 38 9.09 11.43 -10.31
CA VAL A 38 9.79 11.39 -9.03
C VAL A 38 11.03 10.52 -9.19
N ASN A 39 12.19 11.16 -9.23
CA ASN A 39 13.46 10.44 -9.22
C ASN A 39 13.70 9.84 -7.83
N ALA A 40 14.07 8.57 -7.77
CA ALA A 40 14.27 7.86 -6.52
C ALA A 40 15.36 6.79 -6.65
N ASP A 41 16.29 6.78 -5.70
CA ASP A 41 17.27 5.69 -5.58
C ASP A 41 16.62 4.42 -4.99
N ILE A 42 15.60 4.59 -4.14
CA ILE A 42 14.90 3.51 -3.44
C ILE A 42 13.39 3.79 -3.44
N VAL A 43 12.61 2.78 -3.81
CA VAL A 43 11.14 2.80 -3.70
C VAL A 43 10.67 1.74 -2.71
N ILE A 44 9.85 2.15 -1.74
CA ILE A 44 9.24 1.27 -0.74
C ILE A 44 7.74 1.20 -1.00
N ILE A 45 7.23 0.01 -1.34
CA ILE A 45 5.79 -0.22 -1.51
C ILE A 45 5.19 -0.66 -0.18
N ALA A 46 4.46 0.25 0.47
CA ALA A 46 3.77 0.01 1.74
C ALA A 46 2.24 -0.02 1.59
N THR A 47 1.72 -0.65 0.52
CA THR A 47 0.28 -0.69 0.17
C THR A 47 -0.54 -1.70 0.98
N GLY A 48 0.03 -2.29 2.03
CA GLY A 48 -0.62 -3.32 2.83
C GLY A 48 -0.65 -4.69 2.15
N CYS A 49 -1.58 -5.55 2.56
CA CYS A 49 -1.72 -6.90 2.00
C CYS A 49 -3.19 -7.34 1.94
N ASN A 50 -3.53 -8.16 0.95
CA ASN A 50 -4.85 -8.77 0.86
C ASN A 50 -4.92 -10.05 1.71
N GLY A 51 -4.99 -9.85 3.03
CA GLY A 51 -4.92 -10.92 4.04
C GLY A 51 -6.03 -11.95 3.90
N ASP A 52 -7.27 -11.52 3.72
CA ASP A 52 -8.43 -12.41 3.63
C ASP A 52 -8.33 -13.37 2.44
N HIS A 53 -8.00 -12.85 1.24
CA HIS A 53 -7.83 -13.70 0.06
C HIS A 53 -6.66 -14.67 0.23
N ARG A 54 -5.55 -14.20 0.82
CA ARG A 54 -4.39 -15.05 1.09
C ARG A 54 -4.75 -16.16 2.08
N LEU A 55 -5.47 -15.84 3.16
CA LEU A 55 -5.93 -16.80 4.15
C LEU A 55 -6.91 -17.81 3.54
N MET A 56 -7.88 -17.38 2.74
CA MET A 56 -8.80 -18.26 2.03
C MET A 56 -8.07 -19.28 1.14
N SER A 57 -7.04 -18.84 0.42
CA SER A 57 -6.28 -19.69 -0.49
C SER A 57 -5.55 -20.85 0.19
N LEU A 58 -5.30 -20.76 1.50
CA LEU A 58 -4.66 -21.84 2.27
C LEU A 58 -5.59 -23.04 2.50
N PHE A 59 -6.90 -22.83 2.46
CA PHE A 59 -7.88 -23.88 2.71
C PHE A 59 -8.49 -24.39 1.42
N LYS A 60 -8.58 -25.70 1.24
CA LYS A 60 -9.27 -26.33 0.10
C LYS A 60 -10.78 -26.50 0.30
N SER A 61 -11.26 -26.40 1.55
CA SER A 61 -12.66 -26.61 1.90
C SER A 61 -13.50 -25.36 1.59
N PRO A 62 -14.52 -25.44 0.71
CA PRO A 62 -15.37 -24.31 0.38
C PRO A 62 -16.16 -23.77 1.58
N ALA A 63 -16.50 -24.65 2.54
CA ALA A 63 -17.20 -24.25 3.76
C ALA A 63 -16.34 -23.34 4.66
N ILE A 64 -15.04 -23.64 4.76
CA ILE A 64 -14.09 -22.83 5.55
C ILE A 64 -13.81 -21.50 4.84
N GLN A 65 -13.61 -21.52 3.52
CA GLN A 65 -13.44 -20.30 2.72
C GLN A 65 -14.65 -19.35 2.88
N LYS A 66 -15.87 -19.89 2.85
CA LYS A 66 -17.10 -19.10 3.05
C LYS A 66 -17.22 -18.52 4.46
N LEU A 67 -16.76 -19.25 5.48
CA LEU A 67 -16.76 -18.77 6.86
C LEU A 67 -15.85 -17.54 7.03
N ILE A 68 -14.66 -17.57 6.43
CA ILE A 68 -13.70 -16.46 6.43
C ILE A 68 -14.35 -15.19 5.81
N LEU A 69 -14.98 -15.33 4.63
CA LEU A 69 -15.70 -14.24 3.96
C LEU A 69 -16.91 -13.69 4.75
N SER A 70 -17.61 -14.56 5.47
CA SER A 70 -18.79 -14.13 6.25
C SER A 70 -18.43 -13.38 7.54
N SER A 71 -17.16 -13.46 7.97
CA SER A 71 -16.67 -12.78 9.18
C SER A 71 -16.11 -11.39 8.91
N SER A 72 -15.86 -11.02 7.65
CA SER A 72 -15.25 -9.75 7.28
C SER A 72 -16.28 -8.61 7.24
N SER A 73 -16.71 -8.14 8.42
CA SER A 73 -17.15 -6.73 8.59
C SER A 73 -15.95 -5.79 8.84
N GLY A 74 -14.73 -6.36 8.90
CA GLY A 74 -13.45 -5.67 8.90
C GLY A 74 -12.35 -6.67 8.56
N GLU A 75 -11.28 -6.19 7.93
CA GLU A 75 -10.07 -6.99 7.63
C GLU A 75 -9.53 -7.56 8.94
N ALA A 76 -9.44 -8.89 9.03
CA ALA A 76 -8.86 -9.53 10.20
C ALA A 76 -7.35 -9.25 10.21
N PRO A 77 -6.81 -8.61 11.25
CA PRO A 77 -5.38 -8.36 11.29
C PRO A 77 -4.61 -9.68 11.40
N LEU A 78 -3.73 -9.92 10.42
CA LEU A 78 -2.77 -11.03 10.44
C LEU A 78 -1.42 -10.57 11.02
N TYR A 79 -1.46 -9.78 12.10
CA TYR A 79 -0.28 -9.37 12.87
C TYR A 79 -0.07 -10.24 14.11
#